data_AF-A0A4Q9HCT6-F1
#
_entry.id   AF-A0A4Q9HCT6-F1
#
_cell.length_a   1.000
_cell.length_b   1.000
_cell.length_c   1.000
_cell.angle_alpha   90.00
_cell.angle_beta   90.00
_cell.angle_gamma   90.00
#
_symmetry.space_group_name_H-M   'P 1'
#
loop_
_entity.id
_entity.type
_entity.pdbx_description
1 polymer ?
#
loop_
_entity_poly.entity_id
_entity_poly.type
_entity_poly.pdbx_seq_one_letter_code
_entity_poly.pdbx_strand_id
1 'polypeptide(L)' 'MDTIIGREEEKAKLKDTLTSKAAELVAIYGRRRVGKTFLIRQFYSKQIICEFSGYTMRLFGSNLRISET' A
#
# COMPACT_ATOMS: atom_id res chain seq x y z
N MET A 1 -8.81 -21.14 1.33
CA MET A 1 -8.54 -20.11 2.36
C MET A 1 -7.07 -19.78 2.26
N ASP A 2 -6.73 -18.70 1.56
CA ASP A 2 -5.34 -18.35 1.32
C ASP A 2 -4.73 -17.76 2.58
N THR A 3 -3.84 -18.52 3.21
CA THR A 3 -3.20 -18.11 4.47
C THR A 3 -1.91 -17.36 4.15
N ILE A 4 -1.72 -16.17 4.75
CA ILE A 4 -0.44 -15.46 4.66
C ILE A 4 0.59 -16.23 5.49
N ILE A 5 1.58 -16.83 4.82
CA ILE A 5 2.69 -17.55 5.47
C ILE A 5 3.83 -16.55 5.77
N GLY A 6 4.38 -16.62 6.99
CA GLY A 6 5.45 -15.73 7.45
C GLY A 6 4.99 -14.28 7.60
N ARG A 7 5.93 -13.32 7.56
CA ARG A 7 5.67 -11.88 7.74
C ARG A 7 5.09 -11.52 9.10
N GLU A 8 5.59 -12.15 10.17
CA GLU A 8 5.10 -11.91 11.53
C GLU A 8 5.30 -10.45 11.96
N GLU A 9 6.43 -9.85 11.62
CA GLU A 9 6.71 -8.45 11.94
C GLU A 9 5.76 -7.49 11.21
N GLU A 10 5.53 -7.70 9.91
CA GLU A 10 4.61 -6.84 9.17
C GLU A 10 3.16 -7.03 9.64
N LYS A 11 2.74 -8.27 9.93
CA LYS A 11 1.42 -8.55 10.50
C LYS A 11 1.22 -7.88 11.86
N ALA A 12 2.24 -7.88 12.72
CA ALA A 12 2.19 -7.20 14.00
C ALA A 12 1.96 -5.69 13.81
N LYS A 13 2.77 -5.03 12.97
CA LYS A 13 2.61 -3.60 12.67
C LYS A 13 1.23 -3.26 12.10
N LEU A 14 0.74 -4.06 11.16
CA LEU A 14 -0.60 -3.86 10.59
C LEU A 14 -1.70 -4.06 11.64
N LYS A 15 -1.55 -5.02 12.54
CA LYS A 15 -2.49 -5.23 13.65
C LYS A 15 -2.51 -4.04 14.60
N ASP A 16 -1.34 -3.51 14.94
CA ASP A 16 -1.24 -2.35 15.82
C ASP A 16 -1.93 -1.15 15.18
N THR A 17 -1.67 -0.87 13.89
CA THR A 17 -2.34 0.21 13.15
C THR A 17 -3.86 0.02 13.06
N LEU A 18 -4.33 -1.22 13.01
CA LEU A 18 -5.77 -1.54 12.97
C LEU A 18 -6.47 -1.32 14.32
N THR A 19 -5.75 -1.53 15.41
CA THR A 19 -6.30 -1.40 16.78
C THR A 19 -6.13 0.01 17.36
N SER A 20 -5.37 0.87 16.67
CA SER A 20 -5.20 2.27 17.01
C SER A 20 -6.54 3.01 17.02
N LYS A 21 -6.73 3.87 18.02
CA LYS A 21 -7.94 4.73 18.13
C LYS A 21 -7.86 5.97 17.22
N ALA A 22 -6.70 6.23 16.63
CA ALA A 22 -6.46 7.35 15.74
C ALA A 22 -6.47 6.88 14.28
N ALA A 23 -6.74 7.81 13.37
CA ALA A 23 -6.59 7.55 11.94
C ALA A 23 -5.11 7.49 11.57
N GLU A 24 -4.66 6.34 11.07
CA GLU A 24 -3.27 6.12 10.65
C GLU A 24 -3.15 5.94 9.14
N LEU A 25 -2.09 6.50 8.56
CA LEU A 25 -1.76 6.33 7.15
C LEU A 25 -0.60 5.34 6.99
N VAL A 26 -0.86 4.20 6.37
CA VAL A 26 0.14 3.15 6.13
C VAL A 26 0.58 3.15 4.68
N ALA A 27 1.86 3.45 4.44
CA ALA A 27 2.49 3.35 3.13
C ALA A 27 3.37 2.09 3.04
N ILE A 28 3.13 1.23 2.04
CA ILE A 28 3.84 -0.05 1.89
C ILE A 28 4.65 -0.05 0.59
N TYR A 29 5.96 -0.18 0.73
CA TYR A 29 6.91 -0.09 -0.38
C TYR A 29 7.77 -1.35 -0.53
N GLY A 30 8.51 -1.45 -1.64
CA GLY A 30 9.53 -2.46 -1.93
C GLY A 30 9.39 -3.11 -3.32
N ARG A 31 10.10 -4.22 -3.56
CA ARG A 31 10.18 -4.85 -4.90
C ARG A 31 8.81 -5.24 -5.49
N ARG A 32 8.68 -5.06 -6.81
CA ARG A 32 7.54 -5.52 -7.63
C ARG A 32 7.34 -7.03 -7.44
N ARG A 33 6.09 -7.50 -7.42
CA ARG A 33 5.68 -8.92 -7.27
C ARG A 33 5.95 -9.61 -5.93
N VAL A 34 6.38 -8.90 -4.88
CA VAL A 34 6.55 -9.45 -3.52
C VAL A 34 5.22 -9.80 -2.82
N GLY A 35 4.07 -9.47 -3.44
CA GLY A 35 2.75 -9.77 -2.88
C GLY A 35 2.23 -8.75 -1.86
N LYS A 36 2.67 -7.49 -1.94
CA LYS A 36 2.23 -6.42 -1.01
C LYS A 36 0.71 -6.19 -1.05
N THR A 37 0.14 -6.11 -2.25
CA THR A 37 -1.32 -5.98 -2.43
C THR A 37 -2.06 -7.18 -1.86
N PHE A 38 -1.53 -8.39 -2.06
CA PHE A 38 -2.09 -9.61 -1.51
C PHE A 38 -2.08 -9.62 0.02
N LEU A 39 -0.98 -9.18 0.64
CA LEU A 39 -0.86 -9.05 2.09
C LEU A 39 -1.97 -8.17 2.68
N ILE A 40 -2.19 -6.98 2.10
CA ILE A 40 -3.20 -6.04 2.61
C ILE A 40 -4.61 -6.55 2.40
N ARG A 41 -4.92 -7.07 1.21
CA ARG A 41 -6.25 -7.60 0.90
C ARG A 41 -6.63 -8.76 1.79
N GLN A 42 -5.69 -9.65 2.10
CA GLN A 42 -5.96 -10.78 2.99
C GLN A 42 -6.06 -10.33 4.45
N PHE A 43 -5.10 -9.53 4.92
CA PHE A 43 -5.05 -9.09 6.32
C PHE A 43 -6.26 -8.23 6.70
N TYR A 44 -6.63 -7.28 5.84
CA TYR A 44 -7.75 -6.37 6.07
C TYR A 44 -9.04 -6.78 5.35
N SER A 45 -9.14 -8.04 4.91
CA SER A 45 -10.29 -8.54 4.12
C SER A 45 -11.65 -8.25 4.75
N LYS A 46 -11.73 -8.18 6.09
CA LYS A 46 -12.96 -7.92 6.83
C LYS A 46 -13.17 -6.45 7.18
N GLN A 47 -12.15 -5.60 7.00
CA GLN A 47 -12.13 -4.20 7.45
C GLN A 47 -12.09 -3.21 6.29
N ILE A 48 -11.71 -3.63 5.07
CA ILE A 48 -11.72 -2.78 3.89
C ILE A 48 -13.15 -2.48 3.48
N ILE A 49 -13.54 -1.21 3.59
CA ILE A 49 -14.83 -0.70 3.10
C ILE A 49 -14.70 -0.22 1.65
N CYS A 50 -13.52 0.26 1.27
CA CYS A 50 -13.24 0.77 -0.08
C CYS A 50 -11.79 0.49 -0.47
N GLU A 51 -11.57 0.07 -1.71
CA GLU A 51 -10.25 -0.10 -2.30
C GLU A 51 -10.21 0.60 -3.67
N PHE A 52 -9.20 1.44 -3.89
CA PHE A 52 -8.90 2.04 -5.19
C PHE A 52 -7.61 1.46 -5.76
N SER A 53 -7.67 1.03 -7.02
CA SER A 53 -6.52 0.52 -7.76
C SER A 53 -6.53 1.03 -9.20
N GLY A 54 -5.39 1.00 -9.89
CA GLY A 54 -5.33 1.31 -11.32
C GLY A 54 -5.21 2.81 -11.68
N TYR A 55 -4.76 3.67 -10.76
CA TYR A 55 -4.36 5.02 -11.12
C TYR A 55 -2.98 4.98 -11.79
N THR A 56 -2.93 5.37 -13.06
CA THR A 56 -1.66 5.69 -13.71
C THR A 56 -1.16 6.99 -13.11
N MET A 57 -0.08 6.92 -12.32
CA MET A 57 0.68 8.13 -11.96
C MET A 57 1.33 8.67 -13.23
N ARG A 58 0.57 9.43 -14.00
CA ARG A 58 1.11 10.26 -15.06
C ARG A 58 1.84 11.38 -14.35
N LEU A 59 3.17 11.35 -14.41
CA LEU A 59 3.98 12.50 -14.02
C LEU A 59 3.37 13.72 -14.74
N PHE A 60 2.96 14.73 -13.98
CA PHE A 60 2.75 16.07 -14.51
C PHE A 60 4.10 16.55 -15.05
N GLY A 61 4.41 16.15 -16.28
CA GLY A 61 5.55 16.55 -17.07
C GLY A 61 5.05 17.21 -18.35
N SER A 62 4.17 18.20 -18.22
CA SER A 62 4.00 19.19 -19.27
C SER A 62 5.29 20.02 -19.32
N ASN A 63 6.16 19.67 -20.27
CA ASN A 63 7.14 20.54 -20.91
C ASN A 63 7.68 21.68 -20.03
N LEU A 64 8.52 21.37 -19.04
CA LEU A 64 9.46 22.37 -18.53
C LEU A 64 10.62 22.43 -19.54
N ARG A 65 10.44 23.22 -20.60
CA ARG A 65 11.57 23.74 -21.38
C ARG A 65 12.29 24.73 -20.46
N ILE A 66 13.32 24.27 -19.76
CA ILE A 66 14.33 25.20 -19.27
C ILE A 66 15.17 25.54 -20.50
N SER A 67 15.06 26.78 -20.95
CA SER A 67 16.02 27.38 -21.86
C SER A 67 17.34 27.52 -21.11
N GLU A 68 18.36 26.79 -21.51
CA GLU A 68 19.74 27.21 -21.31
C GLU A 68 20.41 27.14 -22.68
N THR A 69 20.66 28.35 -23.18
CA THR A 69 21.52 28.83 -24.28
C THR A 69 21.70 27.97 -25.53
#